data_AF-R8QXR1-F1
#
_entry.id   AF-R8QXR1-F1
#
_cell.length_a   1.000
_cell.length_b   1.000
_cell.length_c   1.000
_cell.angle_alpha   90.00
_cell.angle_beta   90.00
_cell.angle_gamma   90.00
#
_symmetry.space_group_name_H-M   'P 1'
#
loop_
_entity.id
_entity.type
_entity.pdbx_description
1 polymer ?
#
loop_
_entity_poly.entity_id
_entity_poly.type
_entity_poly.pdbx_seq_one_letter_code
_entity_poly.pdbx_strand_id
1 'polypeptide(L)'
;MSLFIPHYLLVVGCSKDKVLQAHKKAKEIFNPKGKTNKLVSQLRNVSFFVLCDGSHHRWKNEDEYMKAKTAYIRYLVESDIQFVEMATQELIS
;
A
#
# COMPACT_ATOMS: atom_id res chain seq x y z
N MET A 1 12.05 -18.91 -7.40
CA MET A 1 11.34 -18.06 -6.41
C MET A 1 11.63 -16.63 -6.79
N SER A 2 10.63 -15.85 -7.17
CA SER A 2 10.81 -14.42 -7.45
C SER A 2 11.15 -13.74 -6.12
N LEU A 3 12.30 -13.07 -6.03
CA LEU A 3 12.58 -12.22 -4.88
C LEU A 3 11.59 -11.06 -4.92
N PHE A 4 10.56 -11.10 -4.08
CA PHE A 4 9.71 -9.94 -3.84
C PHE A 4 10.52 -8.92 -3.08
N ILE A 5 11.19 -8.04 -3.83
CA ILE A 5 11.89 -6.90 -3.26
C ILE A 5 10.81 -5.99 -2.67
N PRO A 6 10.83 -5.73 -1.35
CA PRO A 6 9.90 -4.82 -0.73
C PRO A 6 10.02 -3.45 -1.40
N HIS A 7 8.89 -2.86 -1.75
CA HIS A 7 8.81 -1.55 -2.39
C HIS A 7 7.65 -0.77 -1.76
N TYR A 8 7.62 0.53 -2.01
CA TYR A 8 6.57 1.39 -1.52
C TYR A 8 5.66 1.81 -2.66
N LEU A 9 4.37 1.84 -2.35
CA LEU A 9 3.37 2.51 -3.16
C LEU A 9 3.04 3.84 -2.48
N LEU A 10 3.51 4.94 -3.06
CA LEU A 10 3.16 6.29 -2.64
C LEU A 10 1.85 6.68 -3.31
N VAL A 11 0.79 6.80 -2.52
CA VAL A 11 -0.50 7.29 -2.97
C VAL A 11 -0.56 8.79 -2.77
N VAL A 12 -0.91 9.54 -3.82
CA VAL A 12 -1.01 11.00 -3.81
C VAL A 12 -2.30 11.39 -4.51
N GLY A 13 -2.96 12.46 -4.09
CA GLY A 13 -4.10 12.97 -4.84
C GLY A 13 -4.43 14.42 -4.51
N CYS A 14 -5.11 15.09 -5.44
CA CYS A 14 -5.57 16.46 -5.23
C CYS A 14 -6.82 16.54 -4.34
N SER A 15 -7.62 15.46 -4.27
CA SER A 15 -8.81 15.38 -3.43
C SER A 15 -8.53 14.68 -2.11
N LYS A 16 -8.66 15.44 -1.00
CA LYS A 16 -8.47 14.92 0.35
C LYS A 16 -9.42 13.76 0.68
N ASP A 17 -10.67 13.83 0.23
CA ASP A 17 -11.67 12.79 0.53
C ASP A 17 -11.37 11.48 -0.20
N LYS A 18 -10.98 11.55 -1.48
CA LYS A 18 -10.56 10.36 -2.24
C LYS A 18 -9.34 9.70 -1.59
N VAL A 19 -8.32 10.48 -1.24
CA VAL A 19 -7.11 9.96 -0.60
C VAL A 19 -7.42 9.38 0.78
N LEU A 20 -8.32 10.00 1.56
CA LEU A 20 -8.76 9.48 2.84
C LEU A 20 -9.47 8.12 2.70
N GLN A 21 -10.33 7.96 1.70
CA GLN A 21 -10.97 6.67 1.41
C GLN A 21 -9.94 5.61 0.99
N ALA A 22 -8.99 5.98 0.13
CA ALA A 22 -7.90 5.10 -0.27
C ALA A 22 -7.03 4.68 0.93
N HIS A 23 -6.80 5.57 1.89
CA HIS A 23 -6.05 5.27 3.11
C HIS A 23 -6.77 4.29 4.02
N LYS A 24 -8.09 4.46 4.19
CA LYS A 24 -8.92 3.52 4.97
C LYS A 24 -8.89 2.13 4.32
N LYS A 25 -9.09 2.06 3.01
CA LYS A 25 -9.07 0.80 2.26
C LYS A 25 -7.70 0.11 2.30
N ALA A 26 -6.61 0.88 2.20
CA ALA A 26 -5.27 0.34 2.39
C ALA A 26 -5.11 -0.28 3.78
N LYS A 27 -5.54 0.41 4.84
CA LYS A 27 -5.45 -0.12 6.21
C LYS A 27 -6.24 -1.41 6.35
N GLU A 28 -7.44 -1.49 5.79
CA GLU A 28 -8.26 -2.71 5.86
C GLU A 28 -7.59 -3.91 5.18
N ILE A 29 -6.93 -3.69 4.04
CA ILE A 29 -6.28 -4.76 3.26
C ILE A 29 -4.94 -5.16 3.89
N PHE A 30 -4.07 -4.18 4.16
CA PHE A 30 -2.66 -4.41 4.50
C PHE A 30 -2.40 -4.46 6.02
N ASN A 31 -3.22 -3.78 6.85
CA ASN A 31 -3.04 -3.71 8.30
C ASN A 31 -4.21 -4.39 9.05
N PRO A 32 -4.12 -5.67 9.43
CA PRO A 32 -5.15 -6.28 10.25
C PRO A 32 -5.32 -5.52 11.58
N LYS A 33 -6.57 -5.46 12.06
CA LYS A 33 -6.90 -4.84 13.35
C LYS A 33 -6.01 -5.45 14.46
N GLY A 34 -5.35 -4.57 15.23
CA GLY A 34 -4.59 -4.95 16.41
C GLY A 34 -3.09 -5.23 16.20
N LYS A 35 -2.54 -5.13 14.97
CA LYS A 35 -1.09 -5.29 14.76
C LYS A 35 -0.30 -3.97 14.84
N THR A 36 0.88 -4.04 15.45
CA THR A 36 1.83 -2.94 15.64
C THR A 36 2.66 -2.65 14.39
N ASN A 37 3.01 -3.68 13.60
CA ASN A 37 3.77 -3.54 12.36
C ASN A 37 2.83 -3.14 11.21
N LYS A 38 2.63 -1.83 11.06
CA LYS A 38 1.77 -1.24 10.04
C LYS A 38 2.53 -1.15 8.71
N LEU A 39 2.02 -1.84 7.69
CA LEU A 39 2.43 -1.70 6.30
C LEU A 39 1.93 -0.39 5.67
N VAL A 40 0.86 0.20 6.21
CA VAL A 40 0.35 1.51 5.77
C VAL A 40 0.79 2.61 6.72
N SER A 41 1.43 3.66 6.17
CA SER A 41 1.87 4.83 6.94
C SER A 41 0.70 5.66 7.47
N GLN A 42 1.00 6.66 8.30
CA GLN A 42 0.03 7.70 8.59
C GLN A 42 -0.29 8.51 7.32
N LEU A 43 -1.52 9.01 7.23
CA LEU A 43 -1.91 9.96 6.19
C LEU A 43 -1.30 11.32 6.53
N ARG A 44 -0.49 11.86 5.61
CA ARG A 44 0.09 13.20 5.71
C ARG A 44 -0.46 14.06 4.59
N ASN A 45 -1.27 15.04 4.97
CA ASN A 45 -2.02 15.89 4.03
C ASN A 45 -2.87 15.05 3.06
N VAL A 46 -2.43 14.94 1.81
CA VAL A 46 -3.08 14.19 0.73
C VAL A 46 -2.16 13.10 0.17
N SER A 47 -1.30 12.54 1.02
CA SER A 47 -0.36 11.48 0.64
C SER A 47 -0.12 10.46 1.76
N PHE A 48 0.19 9.23 1.37
CA PHE A 48 0.64 8.18 2.29
C PHE A 48 1.38 7.06 1.54
N PHE A 49 2.07 6.21 2.29
CA PHE A 49 2.81 5.08 1.78
C PHE A 49 2.15 3.76 2.17
N VAL A 50 2.19 2.80 1.25
CA VAL A 50 1.92 1.38 1.51
C VAL A 50 3.22 0.61 1.25
N LEU A 51 3.74 -0.07 2.26
CA LEU A 51 4.85 -1.01 2.11
C LEU A 51 4.30 -2.32 1.50
N CYS A 52 4.66 -2.56 0.26
CA CYS A 52 4.31 -3.75 -0.49
C CYS A 52 5.38 -4.82 -0.27
N ASP A 53 5.30 -5.48 0.89
CA ASP A 53 6.16 -6.60 1.26
C ASP A 53 5.37 -7.92 1.23
N GLY A 54 5.63 -8.73 0.20
CA GLY A 54 5.02 -10.06 0.03
C GLY A 54 5.55 -11.13 0.99
N SER A 55 6.71 -10.90 1.61
CA SER A 55 7.28 -11.77 2.64
C SER A 55 6.74 -11.49 4.04
N HIS A 56 5.97 -10.40 4.19
CA HIS A 56 5.47 -9.98 5.49
C HIS A 56 4.54 -11.03 6.11
N HIS A 57 4.76 -11.35 7.38
CA HIS A 57 4.01 -12.34 8.17
C HIS A 57 2.48 -12.12 8.27
N ARG A 58 1.97 -11.03 7.69
CA ARG A 58 0.53 -10.82 7.50
C ARG A 58 -0.03 -11.84 6.51
N TRP A 59 0.70 -12.11 5.44
CA TRP A 59 0.25 -12.95 4.35
C TRP A 59 0.45 -14.41 4.71
N LYS A 60 -0.56 -15.23 4.41
CA LYS A 60 -0.47 -16.68 4.50
C LYS A 60 0.45 -17.24 3.42
N ASN A 61 0.42 -16.62 2.24
CA ASN A 61 1.24 -16.97 1.09
C ASN A 61 1.32 -15.80 0.08
N GLU A 62 2.15 -15.99 -0.93
CA GLU A 62 2.37 -15.02 -2.01
C GLU A 62 1.08 -14.73 -2.80
N ASP A 63 0.24 -15.73 -3.06
CA ASP A 63 -1.02 -15.55 -3.79
C ASP A 63 -2.00 -14.62 -3.07
N GLU A 64 -2.10 -14.72 -1.73
CA GLU A 64 -2.92 -13.82 -0.93
C GLU A 64 -2.43 -12.38 -1.05
N TYR A 65 -1.11 -12.18 -0.93
CA TYR A 65 -0.49 -10.87 -1.12
C TYR A 65 -0.75 -10.33 -2.53
N MET A 66 -0.55 -11.13 -3.57
CA MET A 66 -0.74 -10.70 -4.96
C MET A 66 -2.19 -10.33 -5.25
N LYS A 67 -3.16 -11.09 -4.70
CA LYS A 67 -4.58 -10.74 -4.78
C LYS A 67 -4.88 -9.41 -4.08
N ALA A 68 -4.33 -9.21 -2.88
CA ALA A 68 -4.49 -7.98 -2.12
C ALA A 68 -3.88 -6.75 -2.82
N LYS A 69 -2.63 -6.86 -3.30
CA LYS A 69 -1.94 -5.82 -4.07
C LYS A 69 -2.74 -5.47 -5.33
N THR A 70 -3.11 -6.47 -6.12
CA THR A 70 -3.86 -6.28 -7.38
C THR A 70 -5.22 -5.63 -7.14
N ALA A 71 -5.98 -6.09 -6.14
CA ALA A 71 -7.27 -5.49 -5.81
C ALA A 71 -7.14 -4.03 -5.37
N TYR A 72 -6.09 -3.69 -4.63
CA TYR A 72 -5.86 -2.33 -4.19
C TYR A 72 -5.44 -1.39 -5.33
N ILE A 73 -4.49 -1.81 -6.17
CA ILE A 73 -4.06 -1.04 -7.35
C ILE A 73 -5.25 -0.80 -8.29
N ARG A 74 -6.04 -1.85 -8.55
CA ARG A 74 -7.24 -1.74 -9.37
C ARG A 74 -8.21 -0.69 -8.82
N TYR A 75 -8.44 -0.69 -7.50
CA TYR A 75 -9.28 0.32 -6.87
C TYR A 75 -8.74 1.75 -7.04
N LEU A 76 -7.43 1.96 -6.93
CA LEU A 76 -6.82 3.28 -7.15
C LEU A 76 -7.04 3.76 -8.58
N VAL A 77 -6.84 2.88 -9.57
CA VAL A 77 -7.09 3.17 -10.99
C VAL A 77 -8.56 3.50 -11.24
N GLU A 78 -9.49 2.64 -10.78
CA GLU A 78 -10.94 2.84 -10.96
C GLU A 78 -11.46 4.11 -10.25
N SER A 79 -10.79 4.55 -9.18
CA SER A 79 -11.15 5.75 -8.42
C SER A 79 -10.48 7.04 -8.92
N ASP A 80 -9.65 6.94 -9.97
CA ASP A 80 -8.82 8.03 -10.49
C ASP A 80 -7.98 8.67 -9.38
N ILE A 81 -7.17 7.83 -8.71
CA ILE A 81 -6.24 8.21 -7.65
C ILE A 81 -4.82 7.92 -8.12
N GLN A 82 -3.97 8.93 -8.06
CA GLN A 82 -2.58 8.81 -8.49
C GLN A 82 -1.76 8.01 -7.47
N PHE A 83 -0.83 7.22 -7.98
CA PHE A 83 0.15 6.52 -7.16
C PHE A 83 1.45 6.33 -7.92
N VAL A 84 2.54 6.18 -7.16
CA VAL A 84 3.89 5.90 -7.68
C VAL A 84 4.43 4.69 -6.95
N GLU A 85 4.98 3.73 -7.69
CA GLU A 85 5.70 2.59 -7.13
C GLU A 85 7.19 2.97 -7.06
N MET A 86 7.79 2.85 -5.88
CA MET A 86 9.17 3.26 -5.59
C MET A 86 9.92 2.13 -4.90
N ALA A 87 11.17 1.90 -5.30
CA ALA A 87 11.99 0.89 -4.64
C ALA A 87 12.35 1.34 -3.21
N THR A 88 12.54 0.38 -2.28
CA THR A 88 12.99 0.70 -0.91
C THR A 88 14.33 1.44 -0.88
N GLN A 89 15.21 1.19 -1.86
CA GLN A 89 16.51 1.85 -1.98
C GLN A 89 16.40 3.35 -2.33
N GLU A 90 15.33 3.78 -2.99
CA GLU A 90 15.15 5.17 -3.42
C GLU A 90 14.71 6.12 -2.29
N LEU A 91 14.38 5.59 -1.10
CA LEU A 91 13.96 6.37 0.07
C LEU A 91 15.10 6.69 1.05
N ILE A 92 16.32 6.17 0.82
CA ILE A 92 17.47 6.31 1.73
C ILE A 92 18.61 7.15 1.11
N SER A 93 18.37 7.80 -0.05
CA SER A 93 19.26 8.82 -0.63
C SER A 93 18.77 10.22 -0.28
#